data_AF-A0A941JUL1-F1
#
_entry.id   AF-A0A941JUL1-F1
#
_cell.length_a   1.000
_cell.length_b   1.000
_cell.length_c   1.000
_cell.angle_alpha   90.00
_cell.angle_beta   90.00
_cell.angle_gamma   90.00
#
_symmetry.space_group_name_H-M   'P 1'
#
loop_
_entity.id
_entity.type
_entity.pdbx_description
1 polymer ?
#
loop_
_entity_poly.entity_id
_entity_poly.type
_entity_poly.pdbx_seq_one_letter_code
_entity_poly.pdbx_strand_id
1 'polypeptide(L)'
;MGISNRETIGKALEYLCQGLYPYVEKEMQAVYNSDWLKKAASNLQNHQKKINRQADEILREDVGTLLNLVSKEWNKVFKDKLSQSDRSLIQELIEVRNLWAHQSTFLTNDTYRAIDSTIRLLRSISAPEAEDVEKLRQDLLRLLSQEEGRHEVRTVPVSPAEEDRIRQRLDEILKRIPFQNAYLLNQALTHTTYKYENPNTGEDNEQLEFLGDALLTFLSGDFLYQRNPDLREGKMTVLRSNLVDTHQLAKFAAKL
;
A
#
# COMPACT_ATOMS: atom_id res chain seq x y z
N MET A 1 -14.66 18.01 0.00
CA MET A 1 -13.68 17.58 -1.02
C MET A 1 -12.67 16.71 -0.30
N GLY A 2 -12.45 15.47 -0.76
CA GLY A 2 -11.47 14.57 -0.13
C GLY A 2 -10.05 15.10 -0.31
N ILE A 3 -9.20 14.88 0.68
CA ILE A 3 -7.77 15.20 0.60
C ILE A 3 -7.14 14.27 -0.44
N SER A 4 -6.36 14.80 -1.38
CA SER A 4 -5.71 13.96 -2.39
C SER A 4 -4.62 13.08 -1.75
N ASN A 5 -4.29 11.93 -2.37
CA ASN A 5 -3.22 11.04 -1.92
C ASN A 5 -1.91 11.80 -1.61
N ARG A 6 -1.54 12.74 -2.48
CA ARG A 6 -0.35 13.58 -2.32
C ARG A 6 -0.44 14.50 -1.10
N GLU A 7 -1.60 15.10 -0.86
CA GLU A 7 -1.84 15.96 0.31
C GLU A 7 -1.83 15.14 1.60
N THR A 8 -2.37 13.92 1.58
CA THR A 8 -2.33 12.98 2.71
C THR A 8 -0.89 12.61 3.06
N ILE A 9 -0.04 12.32 2.06
CA ILE A 9 1.40 12.11 2.27
C ILE A 9 2.07 13.36 2.82
N GLY A 10 1.73 14.54 2.30
CA GLY A 10 2.26 15.81 2.82
C GLY A 10 2.00 15.95 4.32
N LYS A 11 0.76 15.74 4.76
CA LYS A 11 0.40 15.77 6.19
C LYS A 11 1.14 14.69 7.01
N ALA A 12 1.26 13.48 6.48
CA ALA A 12 2.02 12.42 7.16
C ALA A 12 3.50 12.80 7.34
N LEU A 13 4.12 13.42 6.33
CA LEU A 13 5.49 13.92 6.39
C LEU A 13 5.66 15.08 7.39
N GLU A 14 4.65 15.95 7.51
CA GLU A 14 4.63 17.02 8.52
C GLU A 14 4.59 16.45 9.95
N TYR A 15 3.67 15.51 10.22
CA TYR A 15 3.61 14.83 11.52
C TYR A 15 4.89 14.02 11.82
N LEU A 16 5.47 13.40 10.79
CA LEU A 16 6.76 12.73 10.91
C LEU A 16 7.84 13.71 11.36
N CYS A 17 7.91 14.90 10.77
CA CYS A 17 8.86 15.93 11.15
C CYS A 17 8.67 16.35 12.62
N GLN A 18 7.42 16.62 13.01
CA GLN A 18 7.06 17.04 14.36
C GLN A 18 7.47 16.02 15.43
N GLY A 19 7.24 14.73 15.19
CA GLY A 19 7.59 13.67 16.14
C GLY A 19 9.06 13.26 16.10
N LEU A 20 9.69 13.27 14.92
CA LEU A 20 11.08 12.85 14.77
C LEU A 20 12.07 13.91 15.26
N TYR A 21 11.76 15.20 15.09
CA TYR A 21 12.69 16.28 15.41
C TYR A 21 13.11 16.28 16.90
N PRO A 22 12.18 16.26 17.89
CA PRO A 22 12.54 16.27 19.31
C PRO A 22 13.37 15.06 19.72
N TYR A 23 13.10 13.90 19.12
CA TYR A 23 13.88 12.68 19.34
C TYR A 23 15.31 12.84 18.82
N VAL A 24 15.47 13.30 17.58
CA VAL A 24 16.80 13.53 16.98
C VAL A 24 17.59 14.58 17.76
N GLU A 25 16.95 15.68 18.16
CA GLU A 25 17.57 16.71 18.98
C GLU A 25 18.12 16.12 20.29
N LYS A 26 17.31 15.35 21.02
CA LYS A 26 17.70 14.71 22.27
C LYS A 26 18.88 13.75 22.11
N GLU A 27 18.83 12.85 21.12
CA GLU A 27 19.89 11.85 20.93
C GLU A 27 21.19 12.48 20.40
N MET A 28 21.08 13.49 19.52
CA MET A 28 22.24 14.24 19.04
C MET A 28 22.90 15.07 20.16
N GLN A 29 22.09 15.68 21.04
CA GLN A 29 22.59 16.39 22.22
C GLN A 29 23.30 15.45 23.21
N ALA A 30 22.80 14.23 23.40
CA ALA A 30 23.44 13.25 24.28
C ALA A 30 24.85 12.85 23.82
N VAL A 31 25.12 12.85 22.51
CA VAL A 31 26.43 12.48 21.95
C VAL A 31 27.34 13.69 21.73
N TYR A 32 26.81 14.81 21.24
CA TYR A 32 27.58 15.97 20.79
C TYR A 32 27.41 17.21 21.67
N ASN A 33 26.63 17.14 22.76
CA ASN A 33 26.34 18.25 23.67
C ASN A 33 25.86 19.51 22.91
N SER A 34 26.39 20.69 23.25
CA SER A 34 26.04 21.98 22.63
C SER A 34 26.54 22.16 21.20
N ASP A 35 27.41 21.26 20.71
CA ASP A 35 27.95 21.32 19.35
C ASP A 35 27.14 20.51 18.32
N TRP A 36 26.04 19.89 18.75
CA TRP A 36 25.21 19.05 17.88
C TRP A 36 24.66 19.81 16.66
N LEU A 37 24.26 21.08 16.83
CA LEU A 37 23.80 21.93 15.73
C LEU A 37 24.89 22.23 14.71
N LYS A 38 26.14 22.42 15.15
CA LYS A 38 27.28 22.60 14.24
C LYS A 38 27.53 21.32 13.44
N LYS A 39 27.36 20.17 14.08
CA LYS A 39 27.52 18.87 13.41
C LYS A 39 26.39 18.62 12.41
N ALA A 40 25.15 18.85 12.81
CA ALA A 40 23.99 18.75 11.93
C ALA A 40 24.17 19.64 10.71
N ALA A 41 24.46 20.92 10.93
CA ALA A 41 24.80 21.88 9.90
C ALA A 41 25.92 21.44 8.93
N SER A 42 27.00 20.85 9.44
CA SER A 42 28.08 20.33 8.59
C SER A 42 27.60 19.24 7.63
N ASN A 43 26.53 18.53 8.00
CA ASN A 43 25.88 17.53 7.17
C ASN A 43 24.86 18.14 6.19
N LEU A 44 24.45 19.41 6.38
CA LEU A 44 23.49 20.17 5.56
C LEU A 44 24.15 20.95 4.41
N GLN A 45 25.31 21.57 4.63
CA GLN A 45 25.89 22.51 3.68
C GLN A 45 27.10 21.97 2.89
N ASN A 46 26.90 21.87 1.57
CA ASN A 46 27.75 22.63 0.66
C ASN A 46 27.52 24.13 0.95
N HIS A 47 28.55 24.80 1.51
CA HIS A 47 28.74 26.26 1.63
C HIS A 47 28.06 27.08 2.77
N GLN A 48 28.89 27.30 3.81
CA GLN A 48 29.25 28.55 4.53
C GLN A 48 28.30 29.30 5.51
N LYS A 49 28.79 29.33 6.77
CA LYS A 49 28.94 30.40 7.78
C LYS A 49 27.76 31.20 8.37
N LYS A 50 26.50 31.03 7.95
CA LYS A 50 25.29 31.56 8.69
C LYS A 50 24.51 30.49 9.46
N ILE A 51 25.25 29.50 9.95
CA ILE A 51 24.85 28.11 9.89
C ILE A 51 23.90 27.64 11.01
N ASN A 52 24.11 28.01 12.28
CA ASN A 52 23.45 27.26 13.37
C ASN A 52 21.96 27.59 13.55
N ARG A 53 21.58 28.88 13.49
CA ARG A 53 20.15 29.27 13.60
C ARG A 53 19.34 28.79 12.40
N GLN A 54 19.92 28.86 11.21
CA GLN A 54 19.28 28.36 9.98
C GLN A 54 19.18 26.82 9.98
N ALA A 55 20.18 26.11 10.50
CA ALA A 55 20.14 24.65 10.54
C ALA A 55 19.03 24.12 11.44
N ASP A 56 18.80 24.72 12.60
CA ASP A 56 17.70 24.36 13.50
C ASP A 56 16.33 24.54 12.81
N GLU A 57 16.11 25.71 12.20
CA GLU A 57 14.88 26.04 11.48
C GLU A 57 14.64 25.09 10.29
N ILE A 58 15.66 24.84 9.47
CA ILE A 58 15.58 23.90 8.34
C ILE A 58 15.23 22.49 8.81
N LEU A 59 15.81 22.02 9.93
CA LEU A 59 15.55 20.67 10.43
C LEU A 59 14.13 20.52 11.02
N ARG A 60 13.53 21.61 11.49
CA ARG A 60 12.13 21.63 11.96
C ARG A 60 11.14 21.66 10.79
N GLU A 61 11.51 22.29 9.68
CA GLU A 61 10.64 22.45 8.51
C GLU A 61 10.76 21.32 7.49
N ASP A 62 11.95 20.72 7.32
CA ASP A 62 12.21 19.73 6.28
C ASP A 62 12.58 18.34 6.82
N VAL A 63 11.57 17.46 6.83
CA VAL A 63 11.72 16.06 7.24
C VAL A 63 12.73 15.30 6.38
N GLY A 64 12.90 15.63 5.11
CA GLY A 64 13.87 14.95 4.25
C GLY A 64 15.30 15.23 4.68
N THR A 65 15.54 16.47 5.07
CA THR A 65 16.82 16.89 5.63
C THR A 65 17.10 16.23 6.98
N LEU A 66 16.07 16.14 7.84
CA LEU A 66 16.13 15.45 9.13
C LEU A 66 16.42 13.94 8.98
N LEU A 67 15.70 13.24 8.10
CA LEU A 67 15.90 11.80 7.83
C LEU A 67 17.31 11.52 7.28
N ASN A 68 17.80 12.38 6.38
CA ASN A 68 19.17 12.27 5.87
C ASN A 68 20.22 12.46 6.96
N LEU A 69 19.98 13.36 7.93
CA LEU A 69 20.85 13.52 9.10
C LEU A 69 20.90 12.23 9.93
N VAL A 70 19.74 11.63 10.23
CA VAL A 70 19.66 10.35 10.97
C VAL A 70 20.41 9.25 10.23
N SER A 71 20.24 9.15 8.91
CA SER A 71 20.94 8.17 8.08
C SER A 71 22.47 8.36 8.10
N LYS A 72 22.96 9.60 8.00
CA LYS A 72 24.40 9.92 8.05
C LYS A 72 25.03 9.65 9.42
N GLU A 73 24.32 9.96 10.50
CA GLU A 73 24.80 9.78 11.88
C GLU A 73 24.43 8.41 12.47
N TRP A 74 23.92 7.48 11.64
CA TRP A 74 23.43 6.16 12.07
C TRP A 74 24.43 5.43 12.98
N ASN A 75 25.65 5.21 12.50
CA ASN A 75 26.64 4.40 13.20
C ASN A 75 27.13 5.03 14.53
N LYS A 76 26.97 6.34 14.69
CA LYS A 76 27.52 7.08 15.83
C LYS A 76 26.47 7.37 16.90
N VAL A 77 25.22 7.61 16.49
CA VAL A 77 24.17 8.10 17.37
C VAL A 77 23.02 7.10 17.48
N PHE A 78 22.57 6.54 16.35
CA PHE A 78 21.28 5.83 16.30
C PHE A 78 21.37 4.30 16.28
N LYS A 79 22.54 3.72 15.95
CA LYS A 79 22.72 2.27 15.80
C LYS A 79 22.32 1.45 17.04
N ASP A 80 22.56 2.00 18.23
CA ASP A 80 22.25 1.33 19.49
C ASP A 80 20.87 1.73 20.07
N LYS A 81 20.14 2.60 19.37
CA LYS A 81 18.84 3.16 19.79
C LYS A 81 17.68 2.71 18.91
N LEU A 82 17.97 2.51 17.62
CA LEU A 82 17.02 2.13 16.59
C LEU A 82 17.42 0.79 15.99
N SER A 83 16.42 0.01 15.60
CA SER A 83 16.62 -1.29 14.98
C SER A 83 17.05 -1.16 13.51
N GLN A 84 17.59 -2.23 12.94
CA GLN A 84 17.89 -2.28 11.51
C GLN A 84 16.61 -2.12 10.65
N SER A 85 15.45 -2.51 11.16
CA SER A 85 14.16 -2.28 10.51
C SER A 85 13.84 -0.79 10.41
N ASP A 86 14.12 -0.02 11.47
CA ASP A 86 13.89 1.43 11.48
C ASP A 86 14.79 2.14 10.47
N ARG A 87 16.03 1.64 10.28
CA ARG A 87 16.92 2.13 9.22
C ARG A 87 16.31 1.95 7.83
N SER A 88 15.68 0.81 7.59
CA SER A 88 15.00 0.54 6.31
C SER A 88 13.79 1.47 6.13
N LEU A 89 13.01 1.70 7.19
CA LEU A 89 11.88 2.65 7.16
C LEU A 89 12.36 4.08 6.87
N ILE A 90 13.47 4.52 7.48
CA ILE A 90 14.07 5.84 7.20
C ILE A 90 14.42 5.97 5.72
N GLN A 91 15.03 4.95 5.11
CA GLN A 91 15.40 4.98 3.70
C GLN A 91 14.17 5.06 2.79
N GLU A 92 13.13 4.27 3.09
CA GLU A 92 11.86 4.32 2.35
C GLU A 92 11.20 5.70 2.46
N LEU A 93 11.17 6.31 3.66
CA LEU A 93 10.57 7.63 3.87
C LEU A 93 11.35 8.76 3.19
N ILE A 94 12.68 8.62 3.04
CA ILE A 94 13.49 9.53 2.20
C ILE A 94 13.02 9.46 0.74
N GLU A 95 12.81 8.26 0.21
CA GLU A 95 12.35 8.06 -1.17
C GLU A 95 10.94 8.62 -1.38
N VAL A 96 10.00 8.34 -0.46
CA VAL A 96 8.64 8.91 -0.46
C VAL A 96 8.69 10.44 -0.44
N ARG A 97 9.48 11.04 0.45
CA ARG A 97 9.63 12.50 0.52
C ARG A 97 10.19 13.07 -0.77
N ASN A 98 11.15 12.41 -1.42
CA ASN A 98 11.72 12.87 -2.69
C ASN A 98 10.69 12.83 -3.82
N LEU A 99 9.93 11.73 -3.95
CA LEU A 99 8.82 11.63 -4.89
C LEU A 99 7.77 12.72 -4.65
N TRP A 100 7.48 13.01 -3.38
CA TRP A 100 6.58 14.09 -2.99
C TRP A 100 7.12 15.47 -3.39
N ALA A 101 8.40 15.76 -3.14
CA ALA A 101 9.03 17.01 -3.56
C ALA A 101 9.03 17.20 -5.09
N HIS A 102 9.17 16.12 -5.85
CA HIS A 102 9.17 16.13 -7.32
C HIS A 102 7.77 16.19 -7.98
N GLN A 103 6.71 16.45 -7.22
CA GLN A 103 5.35 16.53 -7.77
C GLN A 103 4.87 15.22 -8.43
N SER A 104 5.40 14.08 -8.00
CA SER A 104 4.98 12.77 -8.52
C SER A 104 3.56 12.40 -8.12
N THR A 105 2.92 11.57 -8.93
CA THR A 105 1.61 10.96 -8.63
C THR A 105 1.77 9.79 -7.68
N PHE A 106 0.88 9.69 -6.68
CA PHE A 106 0.88 8.58 -5.72
C PHE A 106 -0.38 7.73 -5.89
N LEU A 107 -0.20 6.43 -6.07
CA LEU A 107 -1.30 5.47 -6.00
C LEU A 107 -1.74 5.29 -4.55
N THR A 108 -2.95 4.77 -4.39
CA THR A 108 -3.55 4.54 -3.07
C THR A 108 -2.73 3.57 -2.22
N ASN A 109 -2.26 2.46 -2.79
CA ASN A 109 -1.45 1.47 -2.07
C ASN A 109 -0.08 2.04 -1.66
N ASP A 110 0.55 2.85 -2.53
CA ASP A 110 1.80 3.53 -2.20
C ASP A 110 1.60 4.55 -1.08
N THR A 111 0.47 5.26 -1.10
CA THR A 111 0.06 6.20 -0.05
C THR A 111 -0.14 5.49 1.28
N TYR A 112 -0.85 4.36 1.27
CA TYR A 112 -1.06 3.55 2.46
C TYR A 112 0.25 3.04 3.05
N ARG A 113 1.15 2.52 2.19
CA ARG A 113 2.47 2.05 2.61
C ARG A 113 3.31 3.17 3.22
N ALA A 114 3.35 4.34 2.59
CA ALA A 114 4.06 5.51 3.12
C ALA A 114 3.54 5.93 4.51
N ILE A 115 2.22 5.90 4.71
CA ILE A 115 1.58 6.19 5.99
C ILE A 115 1.93 5.12 7.03
N ASP A 116 1.87 3.83 6.68
CA ASP A 116 2.26 2.73 7.59
C ASP A 116 3.73 2.83 8.02
N SER A 117 4.63 3.07 7.06
CA SER A 117 6.06 3.26 7.33
C SER A 117 6.31 4.45 8.28
N THR A 118 5.54 5.53 8.11
CA THR A 118 5.57 6.69 9.01
C THR A 118 5.14 6.32 10.43
N ILE A 119 4.00 5.62 10.57
CA ILE A 119 3.45 5.18 11.87
C ILE A 119 4.44 4.27 12.59
N ARG A 120 5.02 3.28 11.89
CA ARG A 120 5.99 2.35 12.48
C ARG A 120 7.21 3.08 13.01
N LEU A 121 7.77 4.02 12.25
CA LEU A 121 8.94 4.79 12.69
C LEU A 121 8.59 5.65 13.91
N LEU A 122 7.47 6.37 13.88
CA LEU A 122 7.01 7.20 15.00
C LEU A 122 6.75 6.36 16.27
N ARG A 123 6.13 5.18 16.14
CA ARG A 123 5.94 4.25 17.27
C ARG A 123 7.26 3.72 17.82
N SER A 124 8.24 3.43 16.96
CA SER A 124 9.56 2.98 17.41
C SER A 124 10.27 4.02 18.30
N ILE A 125 10.04 5.31 18.05
CA ILE A 125 10.58 6.40 18.88
C ILE A 125 9.60 6.86 19.97
N SER A 126 8.46 6.17 20.14
CA SER A 126 7.39 6.52 21.08
C SER A 126 6.84 7.96 20.92
N ALA A 127 6.76 8.43 19.67
CA ALA A 127 6.24 9.76 19.34
C ALA A 127 4.69 9.75 19.33
N PRO A 128 4.02 10.69 20.03
CA PRO A 128 2.56 10.76 20.10
C PRO A 128 1.89 11.05 18.74
N GLU A 129 2.61 11.70 17.82
CA GLU A 129 2.15 12.01 16.46
C GLU A 129 1.80 10.76 15.65
N ALA A 130 2.26 9.57 16.09
CA ALA A 130 1.85 8.29 15.51
C ALA A 130 0.32 8.13 15.46
N GLU A 131 -0.39 8.62 16.48
CA GLU A 131 -1.85 8.52 16.54
C GLU A 131 -2.55 9.51 15.59
N ASP A 132 -1.92 10.64 15.28
CA ASP A 132 -2.45 11.58 14.29
C ASP A 132 -2.26 11.06 12.86
N VAL A 133 -1.14 10.40 12.58
CA VAL A 133 -0.93 9.71 11.30
C VAL A 133 -1.83 8.48 11.17
N GLU A 134 -2.12 7.78 12.26
CA GLU A 134 -3.08 6.67 12.29
C GLU A 134 -4.51 7.15 11.97
N LYS A 135 -4.91 8.34 12.44
CA LYS A 135 -6.18 8.96 12.01
C LYS A 135 -6.19 9.26 10.51
N LEU A 136 -5.09 9.78 9.96
CA LEU A 136 -4.97 9.98 8.50
C LEU A 136 -5.15 8.66 7.73
N ARG A 137 -4.58 7.56 8.23
CA ARG A 137 -4.76 6.21 7.65
C ARG A 137 -6.21 5.79 7.66
N GLN A 138 -6.90 5.97 8.79
CA GLN A 138 -8.32 5.62 8.94
C GLN A 138 -9.21 6.47 8.04
N ASP A 139 -8.93 7.76 7.92
CA ASP A 139 -9.67 8.66 7.04
C ASP A 139 -9.44 8.34 5.56
N LEU A 140 -8.22 7.97 5.16
CA LEU A 140 -7.93 7.46 3.82
C LEU A 140 -8.76 6.20 3.53
N LEU A 141 -8.75 5.22 4.44
CA LEU A 141 -9.55 4.00 4.29
C LEU A 141 -11.06 4.28 4.26
N ARG A 142 -11.55 5.22 5.06
CA ARG A 142 -12.96 5.65 5.02
C ARG A 142 -13.31 6.33 3.71
N LEU A 143 -12.44 7.20 3.20
CA LEU A 143 -12.65 7.85 1.91
C LEU A 143 -12.63 6.83 0.78
N LEU A 144 -11.75 5.83 0.82
CA LEU A 144 -11.75 4.72 -0.13
C LEU A 144 -13.04 3.93 -0.02
N SER A 145 -13.48 3.56 1.19
CA SER A 145 -14.76 2.88 1.39
C SER A 145 -15.96 3.74 0.94
N GLN A 146 -15.90 5.07 1.02
CA GLN A 146 -16.93 5.99 0.53
C GLN A 146 -16.84 6.24 -0.99
N GLU A 147 -15.65 6.20 -1.58
CA GLU A 147 -15.42 6.29 -3.03
C GLU A 147 -15.77 4.97 -3.71
N GLU A 148 -15.49 3.84 -3.08
CA GLU A 148 -16.02 2.50 -3.35
C GLU A 148 -17.48 2.35 -2.94
N GLY A 149 -18.01 3.25 -2.11
CA GLY A 149 -19.44 3.44 -1.82
C GLY A 149 -20.13 4.38 -2.80
N ARG A 150 -19.37 5.16 -3.59
CA ARG A 150 -19.86 5.92 -4.76
C ARG A 150 -19.72 5.12 -6.04
N HIS A 151 -18.65 4.33 -6.10
CA HIS A 151 -18.49 3.12 -6.89
C HIS A 151 -19.00 1.92 -6.13
N GLU A 152 -19.99 2.11 -5.24
CA GLU A 152 -20.85 0.99 -4.89
C GLU A 152 -21.33 0.59 -6.27
N VAL A 153 -21.01 -0.66 -6.64
CA VAL A 153 -21.94 -1.46 -7.40
C VAL A 153 -23.28 -1.02 -6.84
N ARG A 154 -24.08 -0.32 -7.64
CA ARG A 154 -25.50 -0.23 -7.34
C ARG A 154 -25.84 -1.68 -7.06
N THR A 155 -25.98 -2.08 -5.80
CA THR A 155 -26.94 -3.10 -5.46
C THR A 155 -28.23 -2.34 -5.71
N VAL A 156 -28.56 -2.22 -7.00
CA VAL A 156 -29.94 -2.13 -7.43
C VAL A 156 -30.56 -3.22 -6.58
N PRO A 157 -31.48 -2.90 -5.66
CA PRO A 157 -32.20 -3.94 -4.94
C PRO A 157 -32.67 -4.88 -6.03
N VAL A 158 -32.05 -6.06 -6.06
CA VAL A 158 -32.22 -6.99 -7.17
C VAL A 158 -33.70 -7.26 -7.15
N SER A 159 -34.41 -6.83 -8.19
CA SER A 159 -35.85 -7.01 -8.19
C SER A 159 -36.14 -8.50 -7.99
N PRO A 160 -37.25 -8.90 -7.36
CA PRO A 160 -37.56 -10.32 -7.19
C PRO A 160 -37.44 -11.11 -8.52
N ALA A 161 -37.78 -10.47 -9.65
CA ALA A 161 -37.62 -11.03 -10.99
C ALA A 161 -36.15 -11.19 -11.46
N GLU A 162 -35.25 -10.33 -11.00
CA GLU A 162 -33.82 -10.41 -11.30
C GLU A 162 -33.11 -11.42 -10.39
N GLU A 163 -33.57 -11.58 -9.15
CA GLU A 163 -33.09 -12.63 -8.24
C GLU A 163 -33.47 -14.01 -8.77
N ASP A 164 -34.72 -14.16 -9.24
CA ASP A 164 -35.19 -15.38 -9.89
C ASP A 164 -34.38 -15.70 -11.17
N ARG A 165 -34.02 -14.68 -11.97
CA ARG A 165 -33.15 -14.86 -13.14
C ARG A 165 -31.75 -15.34 -12.76
N ILE A 166 -31.15 -14.75 -11.73
CA ILE A 166 -29.82 -15.13 -11.24
C ILE A 166 -29.84 -16.57 -10.73
N ARG A 167 -30.86 -16.94 -9.94
CA ARG A 167 -31.05 -18.31 -9.44
C ARG A 167 -31.21 -19.31 -10.57
N GLN A 168 -32.05 -19.00 -11.56
CA GLN A 168 -32.25 -19.87 -12.73
C GLN A 168 -30.96 -20.08 -13.51
N ARG A 169 -30.17 -19.03 -13.73
CA ARG A 169 -28.90 -19.12 -14.45
C ARG A 169 -27.84 -19.87 -13.67
N LEU A 170 -27.77 -19.69 -12.35
CA LEU A 170 -26.90 -20.47 -11.49
C LEU A 170 -27.27 -21.95 -11.53
N ASP A 171 -28.56 -22.30 -11.48
CA ASP A 171 -29.02 -23.69 -11.61
C ASP A 171 -28.62 -24.33 -12.95
N GLU A 172 -28.65 -23.58 -14.05
CA GLU A 172 -28.18 -24.06 -15.36
C GLU A 172 -26.68 -24.35 -15.37
N ILE A 173 -25.88 -23.50 -14.74
CA ILE A 173 -24.44 -23.69 -14.59
C ILE A 173 -24.15 -24.91 -13.71
N LEU A 174 -24.84 -25.04 -12.57
CA LEU A 174 -24.67 -26.14 -11.62
C LEU A 174 -25.07 -27.50 -12.21
N LYS A 175 -25.99 -27.52 -13.19
CA LYS A 175 -26.30 -28.74 -13.97
C LYS A 175 -25.15 -29.18 -14.88
N ARG A 176 -24.37 -28.24 -15.42
CA ARG A 176 -23.22 -28.53 -16.30
C ARG A 176 -21.95 -28.82 -15.50
N ILE A 177 -21.78 -28.15 -14.37
CA ILE A 177 -20.61 -28.26 -13.48
C ILE A 177 -21.13 -28.56 -12.07
N PRO A 178 -21.31 -29.85 -11.72
CA PRO A 178 -21.82 -30.21 -10.41
C PRO A 178 -20.76 -29.94 -9.33
N PHE A 179 -21.10 -29.11 -8.36
CA PHE A 179 -20.27 -28.88 -7.17
C PHE A 179 -20.63 -29.88 -6.09
N GLN A 180 -19.65 -30.66 -5.63
CA GLN A 180 -19.83 -31.62 -4.53
C GLN A 180 -19.91 -30.91 -3.18
N ASN A 181 -19.27 -29.75 -3.04
CA ASN A 181 -19.21 -28.98 -1.82
C ASN A 181 -19.75 -27.57 -2.03
N ALA A 182 -20.95 -27.31 -1.54
CA ALA A 182 -21.60 -26.00 -1.61
C ALA A 182 -20.82 -24.90 -0.86
N TYR A 183 -20.03 -25.27 0.16
CA TYR A 183 -19.19 -24.32 0.89
C TYR A 183 -18.13 -23.69 -0.02
N LEU A 184 -17.45 -24.51 -0.84
CA LEU A 184 -16.42 -24.02 -1.76
C LEU A 184 -17.00 -23.12 -2.85
N LEU A 185 -18.22 -23.42 -3.32
CA LEU A 185 -18.92 -22.55 -4.27
C LEU A 185 -19.24 -21.19 -3.64
N ASN A 186 -19.77 -21.18 -2.42
CA ASN A 186 -20.06 -19.94 -1.71
C ASN A 186 -18.79 -19.13 -1.44
N GLN A 187 -17.71 -19.78 -1.01
CA GLN A 187 -16.40 -19.15 -0.83
C GLN A 187 -15.89 -18.53 -2.14
N ALA A 188 -15.96 -19.25 -3.26
CA ALA A 188 -15.52 -18.76 -4.57
C ALA A 188 -16.32 -17.54 -5.07
N LEU A 189 -17.58 -17.41 -4.65
CA LEU A 189 -18.47 -16.30 -5.00
C LEU A 189 -18.46 -15.17 -3.96
N THR A 190 -17.67 -15.29 -2.88
CA THR A 190 -17.60 -14.30 -1.81
C THR A 190 -16.38 -13.42 -1.99
N HIS A 191 -16.59 -12.18 -2.43
CA HIS A 191 -15.54 -11.17 -2.52
C HIS A 191 -15.09 -10.70 -1.11
N THR A 192 -13.83 -10.30 -0.99
CA THR A 192 -13.25 -9.77 0.26
C THR A 192 -14.08 -8.63 0.86
N THR A 193 -14.52 -7.67 0.04
CA THR A 193 -15.39 -6.57 0.46
C THR A 193 -16.68 -7.07 1.12
N TYR A 194 -17.34 -8.08 0.54
CA TYR A 194 -18.58 -8.63 1.10
C TYR A 194 -18.34 -9.31 2.45
N LYS A 195 -17.20 -10.00 2.62
CA LYS A 195 -16.80 -10.59 3.90
C LYS A 195 -16.48 -9.54 4.95
N TYR A 196 -15.83 -8.43 4.58
CA TYR A 196 -15.57 -7.32 5.50
C TYR A 196 -16.87 -6.69 6.03
N GLU A 197 -17.89 -6.57 5.19
CA GLU A 197 -19.21 -6.06 5.58
C GLU A 197 -20.07 -7.09 6.33
N ASN A 198 -19.85 -8.39 6.08
CA ASN A 198 -20.60 -9.49 6.67
C ASN A 198 -19.64 -10.50 7.32
N PRO A 199 -19.13 -10.23 8.55
CA PRO A 199 -18.09 -11.02 9.19
C PRO A 199 -18.46 -12.50 9.46
N ASN A 200 -19.74 -12.84 9.38
CA ASN A 200 -20.26 -14.19 9.63
C ASN A 200 -20.39 -15.04 8.35
N THR A 201 -20.07 -14.51 7.16
CA THR A 201 -20.30 -15.20 5.87
C THR A 201 -19.22 -16.24 5.52
N GLY A 202 -18.20 -16.43 6.38
CA GLY A 202 -17.15 -17.42 6.19
C GLY A 202 -15.90 -16.85 5.51
N GLU A 203 -15.23 -17.68 4.71
CA GLU A 203 -14.01 -17.28 4.00
C GLU A 203 -14.31 -16.55 2.67
N ASP A 204 -13.38 -15.71 2.24
CA ASP A 204 -13.43 -15.03 0.95
C ASP A 204 -12.77 -15.90 -0.13
N ASN A 205 -12.84 -15.41 -1.36
CA ASN A 205 -12.32 -16.08 -2.53
C ASN A 205 -10.80 -15.95 -2.74
N GLU A 206 -10.04 -15.19 -1.93
CA GLU A 206 -8.64 -14.84 -2.28
C GLU A 206 -7.74 -16.08 -2.42
N GLN A 207 -7.88 -17.06 -1.52
CA GLN A 207 -7.08 -18.29 -1.59
C GLN A 207 -7.47 -19.16 -2.79
N LEU A 208 -8.76 -19.19 -3.14
CA LEU A 208 -9.26 -19.91 -4.31
C LEU A 208 -8.88 -19.21 -5.62
N GLU A 209 -8.84 -17.88 -5.63
CA GLU A 209 -8.36 -17.07 -6.74
C GLU A 209 -6.87 -17.33 -6.99
N PHE A 210 -6.05 -17.29 -5.94
CA PHE A 210 -4.63 -17.60 -6.03
C PHE A 210 -4.38 -19.00 -6.63
N LEU A 211 -5.12 -20.01 -6.15
CA LEU A 211 -5.01 -21.37 -6.69
C LEU A 211 -5.52 -21.45 -8.14
N GLY A 212 -6.63 -20.77 -8.43
CA GLY A 212 -7.24 -20.72 -9.76
C GLY A 212 -6.33 -20.09 -10.80
N ASP A 213 -5.63 -19.00 -10.46
CA ASP A 213 -4.70 -18.32 -11.36
C ASP A 213 -3.51 -19.20 -11.74
N ALA A 214 -2.95 -19.94 -10.76
CA ALA A 214 -1.90 -20.92 -11.01
C ALA A 214 -2.37 -22.04 -11.95
N LEU A 215 -3.59 -22.55 -11.74
CA LEU A 215 -4.19 -23.57 -12.61
C LEU A 215 -4.46 -23.07 -14.02
N LEU A 216 -5.05 -21.88 -14.16
CA LEU A 216 -5.32 -21.26 -15.46
C LEU A 216 -4.01 -20.96 -16.21
N THR A 217 -2.99 -20.48 -15.52
CA THR A 217 -1.66 -20.25 -16.08
C THR A 217 -1.04 -21.55 -16.60
N PHE A 218 -1.16 -22.64 -15.84
CA PHE A 218 -0.67 -23.95 -16.28
C PHE A 218 -1.45 -24.48 -17.49
N LEU A 219 -2.78 -24.53 -17.42
CA LEU A 219 -3.63 -25.08 -18.48
C LEU A 219 -3.54 -24.28 -19.78
N SER A 220 -3.50 -22.96 -19.70
CA SER A 220 -3.31 -22.10 -20.87
C SER A 220 -1.92 -22.28 -21.49
N GLY A 221 -0.89 -22.45 -20.65
CA GLY A 221 0.47 -22.78 -21.09
C GLY A 221 0.54 -24.13 -21.82
N ASP A 222 -0.04 -25.18 -21.23
CA ASP A 222 -0.09 -26.52 -21.83
C ASP A 222 -0.88 -26.52 -23.15
N PHE A 223 -2.02 -25.84 -23.20
CA PHE A 223 -2.82 -25.69 -24.42
C PHE A 223 -2.04 -25.01 -25.55
N LEU A 224 -1.34 -23.91 -25.25
CA LEU A 224 -0.51 -23.20 -26.23
C LEU A 224 0.68 -24.04 -26.68
N TYR A 225 1.32 -24.76 -25.76
CA TYR A 225 2.44 -25.66 -26.07
C TYR A 225 2.04 -26.76 -27.04
N GLN A 226 0.90 -27.42 -26.79
CA GLN A 226 0.41 -28.51 -27.64
C GLN A 226 -0.06 -28.02 -29.02
N ARG A 227 -0.69 -26.85 -29.08
CA ARG A 227 -1.31 -26.34 -30.32
C ARG A 227 -0.37 -25.51 -31.20
N ASN A 228 0.73 -25.01 -30.62
CA ASN A 228 1.71 -24.19 -31.33
C ASN A 228 3.16 -24.60 -31.03
N PRO A 229 3.60 -25.82 -31.44
CA PRO A 229 4.93 -26.34 -31.10
C PRO A 229 6.09 -25.48 -31.61
N ASP A 230 5.89 -24.81 -32.76
CA ASP A 230 6.93 -24.00 -33.42
C ASP A 230 6.99 -22.54 -32.92
N LEU A 231 6.07 -22.13 -32.02
CA LEU A 231 6.11 -20.79 -31.48
C LEU A 231 7.35 -20.63 -30.58
N ARG A 232 7.90 -19.43 -30.51
CA ARG A 232 8.97 -19.13 -29.53
C ARG A 232 8.33 -18.80 -28.19
N GLU A 233 9.01 -19.18 -27.10
CA GLU A 233 8.59 -18.95 -25.72
C GLU A 233 8.04 -17.53 -25.51
N GLY A 234 8.78 -16.48 -25.90
CA GLY A 234 8.33 -15.10 -25.70
C GLY A 234 6.98 -14.76 -26.36
N LYS A 235 6.66 -15.37 -27.51
CA LYS A 235 5.33 -15.21 -28.13
C LYS A 235 4.25 -16.02 -27.41
N MET A 236 4.59 -17.20 -26.90
CA MET A 236 3.66 -17.99 -26.08
C MET A 236 3.31 -17.26 -24.79
N THR A 237 4.29 -16.62 -24.15
CA THR A 237 4.07 -15.82 -22.93
C THR A 237 3.09 -14.67 -23.18
N VAL A 238 3.24 -13.92 -24.29
CA VAL A 238 2.28 -12.85 -24.64
C VAL A 238 0.87 -13.41 -24.91
N LEU A 239 0.77 -14.52 -25.65
CA LEU A 239 -0.53 -15.14 -25.92
C LEU A 239 -1.19 -15.65 -24.63
N ARG A 240 -0.40 -16.24 -23.73
CA ARG A 240 -0.87 -16.72 -22.43
C ARG A 240 -1.43 -15.58 -21.60
N SER A 241 -0.68 -14.48 -21.47
CA SER A 241 -1.14 -13.29 -20.72
C SER A 241 -2.41 -12.68 -21.31
N ASN A 242 -2.61 -12.76 -22.64
CA ASN A 242 -3.85 -12.28 -23.26
C ASN A 242 -5.04 -13.22 -23.06
N LEU A 243 -4.80 -14.53 -22.87
CA LEU A 243 -5.85 -15.51 -22.61
C LEU A 243 -6.30 -15.47 -21.14
N VAL A 244 -5.36 -15.29 -20.23
CA VAL A 244 -5.57 -15.23 -18.78
C VAL A 244 -5.41 -13.78 -18.33
N ASP A 245 -6.28 -12.92 -18.85
CA ASP A 245 -6.39 -11.52 -18.46
C ASP A 245 -7.75 -11.27 -17.80
N THR A 246 -7.77 -10.43 -16.76
CA THR A 246 -8.97 -10.13 -15.95
C THR A 246 -10.16 -9.74 -16.81
N HIS A 247 -9.97 -8.93 -17.85
CA HIS A 247 -11.07 -8.48 -18.71
C HIS A 247 -11.61 -9.59 -19.62
N GLN A 248 -10.77 -10.53 -20.06
CA GLN A 248 -11.23 -11.71 -20.80
C GLN A 248 -11.98 -12.68 -19.90
N LEU A 249 -11.46 -12.94 -18.70
CA LEU A 249 -12.10 -13.80 -17.71
C LEU A 249 -13.48 -13.25 -17.30
N ALA A 250 -13.60 -11.93 -17.12
CA ALA A 250 -14.88 -11.27 -16.86
C ALA A 250 -15.89 -11.48 -18.00
N LYS A 251 -15.43 -11.38 -19.26
CA LYS A 251 -16.28 -11.65 -20.43
C LYS A 251 -16.74 -13.11 -20.52
N PHE A 252 -15.89 -14.05 -20.13
CA PHE A 252 -16.27 -15.46 -20.08
C PHE A 252 -17.28 -15.72 -18.96
N ALA A 253 -17.03 -15.17 -17.77
CA ALA A 253 -17.96 -15.27 -16.64
C ALA A 253 -19.35 -14.74 -16.98
N ALA A 254 -19.44 -13.62 -17.70
CA ALA A 254 -20.73 -13.05 -18.13
C ALA A 254 -21.47 -13.87 -19.21
N LYS A 255 -20.80 -14.81 -19.87
CA LYS A 255 -21.34 -15.67 -20.94
C LYS A 255 -21.70 -17.08 -20.49
N LEU A 256 -21.22 -17.50 -19.32
CA LEU A 256 -21.63 -18.76 -18.68
C LEU A 256 -23.13 -18.75 -18.36
#